data_AF-A0A416VXH5-F1
#
_entry.id   AF-A0A416VXH5-F1
#
_cell.length_a   1.000
_cell.length_b   1.000
_cell.length_c   1.000
_cell.angle_alpha   90.00
_cell.angle_beta   90.00
_cell.angle_gamma   90.00
#
_symmetry.space_group_name_H-M   'P 1'
#
loop_
_entity.id
_entity.type
_entity.pdbx_description
1 polymer ?
#
loop_
_entity_poly.entity_id
_entity_poly.type
_entity_poly.pdbx_seq_one_letter_code
_entity_poly.pdbx_strand_id
1 'polypeptide(L)'
;MTLRRGRYTVYKRRVYSLHRMDNDCMFIFIDDNKLLDDKCIKDKWGYYIRPVTPDEIGDIYCVTPYAIYKGRKVELRGSKLFEKMAIAPTDMDNTDYNETMKVLGIQHEYNGEDTIFVPAKDLDFYERVKYYDKYGYFNGTGKPYKVEDYHVIIKDGELHRYKVE
;
A
#
# COMPACT_ATOMS: atom_id res chain seq x y z
N MET A 1 11.07 -8.47 -6.86
CA MET A 1 9.91 -8.78 -6.02
C MET A 1 9.43 -7.50 -5.36
N THR A 2 8.11 -7.30 -5.21
CA THR A 2 7.54 -6.02 -4.77
C THR A 2 6.41 -6.27 -3.78
N LEU A 3 6.50 -5.65 -2.60
CA LEU A 3 5.41 -5.62 -1.61
C LEU A 3 4.21 -4.88 -2.19
N ARG A 4 3.01 -5.32 -1.84
CA ARG A 4 1.79 -4.64 -2.27
C ARG A 4 1.69 -3.29 -1.56
N ARG A 5 1.48 -2.23 -2.34
CA ARG A 5 1.30 -0.86 -1.84
C ARG A 5 0.30 -0.14 -2.72
N GLY A 6 -0.69 0.49 -2.10
CA GLY A 6 -1.68 1.30 -2.81
C GLY A 6 -3.10 0.90 -2.49
N ARG A 7 -4.02 1.28 -3.37
CA ARG A 7 -5.46 1.10 -3.20
C ARG A 7 -5.94 0.10 -4.22
N TYR A 8 -6.88 -0.73 -3.83
CA TYR A 8 -7.40 -1.79 -4.68
C TYR A 8 -8.90 -1.93 -4.50
N THR A 9 -9.56 -2.45 -5.52
CA THR A 9 -10.98 -2.80 -5.51
C THR A 9 -11.23 -4.00 -6.43
N VAL A 10 -12.44 -4.55 -6.38
CA VAL A 10 -12.90 -5.59 -7.31
C VAL A 10 -13.79 -4.95 -8.37
N TYR A 11 -13.46 -5.17 -9.64
CA TYR A 11 -14.29 -4.81 -10.79
C TYR A 11 -14.48 -6.06 -11.66
N LYS A 12 -15.72 -6.37 -12.04
CA LYS A 12 -16.08 -7.57 -12.83
C LYS A 12 -15.37 -8.85 -12.34
N ARG A 13 -15.40 -9.09 -11.02
CA ARG A 13 -14.82 -10.28 -10.32
C ARG A 13 -13.29 -10.38 -10.37
N ARG A 14 -12.57 -9.31 -10.73
CA ARG A 14 -11.10 -9.24 -10.70
C ARG A 14 -10.63 -8.06 -9.85
N VAL A 15 -9.45 -8.22 -9.24
CA VAL A 15 -8.80 -7.19 -8.43
C VAL A 15 -8.06 -6.21 -9.33
N TYR A 16 -8.26 -4.92 -9.12
CA TYR A 16 -7.57 -3.85 -9.81
C TYR A 16 -6.97 -2.85 -8.83
N SER A 17 -5.83 -2.27 -9.21
CA SER A 17 -5.31 -1.07 -8.56
C SER A 17 -6.23 0.11 -8.85
N LEU A 18 -6.61 0.84 -7.81
CA LEU A 18 -7.50 1.98 -7.86
C LEU A 18 -6.70 3.28 -7.77
N HIS A 19 -6.85 4.13 -8.77
CA HIS A 19 -6.09 5.37 -8.93
C HIS A 19 -7.02 6.57 -8.91
N ARG A 20 -6.48 7.73 -8.52
CA ARG A 20 -7.18 9.01 -8.56
C ARG A 20 -6.68 9.77 -9.78
N MET A 21 -7.60 10.30 -10.60
CA MET A 21 -7.26 11.12 -11.75
C MET A 21 -7.11 12.58 -11.32
N ASP A 22 -8.21 13.23 -10.95
CA ASP A 22 -8.34 14.56 -10.33
C ASP A 22 -9.81 14.73 -9.86
N ASN A 23 -10.13 15.70 -8.99
CA ASN A 23 -11.49 16.04 -8.52
C ASN A 23 -12.39 14.83 -8.20
N ASP A 24 -11.93 13.97 -7.30
CA ASP A 24 -12.65 12.78 -6.80
C ASP A 24 -13.01 11.71 -7.84
N CYS A 25 -12.52 11.83 -9.08
CA CYS A 25 -12.65 10.78 -10.08
C CYS A 25 -11.62 9.67 -9.84
N MET A 26 -12.11 8.44 -9.62
CA MET A 26 -11.28 7.25 -9.48
C MET A 26 -11.32 6.43 -10.76
N PHE A 27 -10.22 5.74 -11.08
CA PHE A 27 -10.13 4.89 -12.26
C PHE A 27 -9.28 3.65 -12.00
N ILE A 28 -9.48 2.65 -12.85
CA ILE A 28 -8.65 1.43 -12.92
C ILE A 28 -7.98 1.34 -14.29
N PHE A 29 -6.81 0.70 -14.35
CA PHE A 29 -6.21 0.32 -15.63
C PHE A 29 -6.79 -1.01 -16.08
N ILE A 30 -7.23 -1.08 -17.33
CA ILE A 30 -7.72 -2.30 -17.98
C ILE A 30 -6.62 -2.83 -18.91
N ASP A 31 -6.22 -4.06 -18.63
CA ASP A 31 -5.24 -4.83 -19.41
C ASP A 31 -5.89 -5.92 -20.28
N ASP A 32 -7.09 -6.38 -19.91
CA ASP A 32 -7.86 -7.37 -20.67
C ASP A 32 -8.84 -6.70 -21.64
N ASN A 33 -8.57 -6.82 -22.93
CA ASN A 33 -9.41 -6.28 -23.99
C ASN A 33 -10.88 -6.76 -23.93
N LYS A 34 -11.16 -7.92 -23.30
CA LYS A 34 -12.53 -8.43 -23.12
C LYS A 34 -13.35 -7.64 -22.09
N LEU A 35 -12.71 -6.81 -21.29
CA LEU A 35 -13.35 -6.00 -20.26
C LEU A 35 -13.57 -4.55 -20.70
N LEU A 36 -13.08 -4.17 -21.89
CA LEU A 36 -13.30 -2.86 -22.47
C LEU A 36 -14.79 -2.64 -22.72
N ASP A 37 -15.25 -1.45 -22.36
CA ASP A 37 -16.58 -0.94 -22.66
C ASP A 37 -16.49 0.47 -23.25
N ASP A 38 -17.63 1.07 -23.56
CA ASP A 38 -17.75 2.41 -24.15
C ASP A 38 -17.23 3.53 -23.25
N LYS A 39 -17.04 3.28 -21.95
CA LYS A 39 -16.47 4.24 -21.00
C LYS A 39 -14.95 4.09 -20.82
N CYS A 40 -14.32 3.12 -21.48
CA CYS A 40 -12.87 2.99 -21.47
C CYS A 40 -12.21 4.08 -22.33
N ILE A 41 -11.17 4.71 -21.78
CA ILE A 41 -10.40 5.76 -22.44
C ILE A 41 -8.99 5.23 -22.69
N LYS A 42 -8.51 5.36 -23.93
CA LYS A 42 -7.12 5.03 -24.25
C LYS A 42 -6.24 6.21 -23.87
N ASP A 43 -5.26 5.99 -23.01
CA ASP A 43 -4.27 7.01 -22.66
C ASP A 43 -3.22 7.18 -23.76
N LYS A 44 -2.41 8.24 -23.65
CA LYS A 44 -1.36 8.57 -24.62
C LYS A 44 -0.25 7.52 -24.74
N TRP A 45 -0.15 6.62 -23.76
CA TRP A 45 0.84 5.54 -23.71
C TRP A 45 0.28 4.21 -24.21
N GLY A 46 -0.99 4.20 -24.63
CA GLY A 46 -1.66 3.04 -25.19
C GLY A 46 -2.34 2.14 -24.15
N TYR A 47 -2.34 2.50 -22.87
CA TYR A 47 -3.10 1.79 -21.84
C TYR A 47 -4.57 2.20 -21.89
N TYR A 48 -5.45 1.32 -21.44
CA TYR A 48 -6.86 1.66 -21.25
C TYR A 48 -7.10 2.01 -19.78
N ILE A 49 -7.64 3.20 -19.53
CA ILE A 49 -8.17 3.58 -18.22
C ILE A 49 -9.68 3.47 -18.26
N ARG A 50 -10.27 3.07 -17.13
CA ARG A 50 -11.71 3.03 -16.93
C ARG A 50 -12.04 3.83 -15.68
N PRO A 51 -12.56 5.05 -15.80
CA PRO A 51 -13.17 5.76 -14.69
C PRO A 51 -14.24 4.88 -14.04
N VAL A 52 -14.39 4.88 -12.71
CA VAL A 52 -15.35 4.01 -12.01
C VAL A 52 -16.17 4.78 -10.99
N THR A 53 -17.42 4.37 -10.80
CA THR A 53 -18.27 4.83 -9.68
C THR A 53 -18.34 3.77 -8.58
N PRO A 54 -18.74 4.12 -7.34
CA PRO A 54 -18.94 3.14 -6.28
C PRO A 54 -19.89 2.00 -6.68
N ASP A 55 -20.93 2.26 -7.47
CA ASP A 55 -21.89 1.24 -7.89
C ASP A 55 -21.27 0.17 -8.81
N GLU A 56 -20.18 0.51 -9.51
CA GLU A 56 -19.52 -0.38 -10.48
C GLU A 56 -18.46 -1.29 -9.83
N ILE A 57 -18.06 -1.02 -8.60
CA ILE A 57 -16.94 -1.68 -7.93
C ILE A 57 -17.33 -2.28 -6.57
N GLY A 58 -16.45 -3.14 -6.06
CA GLY A 58 -16.50 -3.59 -4.67
C GLY A 58 -15.92 -2.57 -3.69
N ASP A 59 -15.90 -2.95 -2.42
CA ASP A 59 -15.21 -2.20 -1.37
C ASP A 59 -13.74 -1.98 -1.68
N ILE A 60 -13.20 -0.94 -1.06
CA ILE A 60 -11.84 -0.48 -1.32
C ILE A 60 -10.96 -0.96 -0.19
N TYR A 61 -9.80 -1.51 -0.53
CA TYR A 61 -8.79 -1.85 0.45
C TYR A 61 -7.46 -1.17 0.13
N CYS A 62 -6.92 -0.50 1.14
CA CYS A 62 -5.65 0.20 1.09
C CYS A 62 -4.59 -0.68 1.75
N VAL A 63 -3.52 -0.98 1.01
CA VAL A 63 -2.38 -1.75 1.50
C VAL A 63 -1.19 -0.84 1.74
N THR A 64 -0.69 -0.86 2.97
CA THR A 64 0.53 -0.14 3.38
C THR A 64 1.54 -1.15 3.92
N PRO A 65 2.66 -1.35 3.23
CA PRO A 65 3.71 -2.22 3.74
C PRO A 65 4.51 -1.51 4.83
N TYR A 66 4.94 -2.27 5.83
CA TYR A 66 5.82 -1.83 6.91
C TYR A 66 6.78 -2.96 7.28
N ALA A 67 7.73 -2.70 8.17
CA ALA A 67 8.56 -3.76 8.75
C ALA A 67 8.66 -3.64 10.27
N ILE A 68 9.07 -4.73 10.92
CA ILE A 68 9.57 -4.70 12.29
C ILE A 68 11.09 -4.78 12.22
N TYR A 69 11.75 -3.85 12.91
CA TYR A 69 13.21 -3.82 13.05
C TYR A 69 13.57 -3.47 14.49
N LYS A 70 14.41 -4.28 15.13
CA LYS A 70 14.76 -4.14 16.55
C LYS A 70 13.53 -3.99 17.47
N GLY A 71 12.47 -4.73 17.18
CA GLY A 71 11.21 -4.69 17.93
C GLY A 71 10.36 -3.43 17.71
N ARG A 72 10.72 -2.56 16.76
CA ARG A 72 9.95 -1.35 16.42
C ARG A 72 9.32 -1.47 15.05
N LYS A 73 8.07 -1.00 14.94
CA LYS A 73 7.41 -0.82 13.65
C LYS A 73 8.08 0.34 12.92
N VAL A 74 8.42 0.14 11.66
CA VAL A 74 9.07 1.13 10.80
C VAL A 74 8.38 1.19 9.45
N GLU A 75 8.32 2.37 8.85
CA GLU A 75 7.80 2.52 7.49
C GLU A 75 8.87 2.16 6.46
N LEU A 76 8.43 1.68 5.30
CA LEU A 76 9.29 1.42 4.16
C LEU A 76 9.19 2.57 3.16
N ARG A 77 10.31 3.20 2.82
CA ARG A 77 10.35 4.29 1.81
C ARG A 77 10.07 3.78 0.39
N GLY A 78 10.15 2.47 0.15
CA GLY A 78 9.83 1.82 -1.12
C GLY A 78 9.20 0.45 -0.92
N SER A 79 8.55 -0.07 -1.97
CA SER A 79 7.94 -1.41 -1.96
C SER A 79 8.77 -2.48 -2.67
N LYS A 80 9.74 -2.09 -3.50
CA LYS A 80 10.64 -3.02 -4.18
C LYS A 80 11.66 -3.56 -3.19
N LEU A 81 11.75 -4.88 -3.10
CA LEU A 81 12.68 -5.57 -2.21
C LEU A 81 14.07 -5.58 -2.83
N PHE A 82 15.03 -5.01 -2.11
CA PHE A 82 16.46 -4.97 -2.43
C PHE A 82 17.26 -5.61 -1.29
N GLU A 83 18.57 -5.79 -1.46
CA GLU A 83 19.46 -6.28 -0.40
C GLU A 83 19.43 -5.38 0.84
N LYS A 84 19.30 -4.05 0.63
CA LYS A 84 19.11 -3.05 1.68
C LYS A 84 17.83 -2.26 1.43
N MET A 85 17.05 -2.07 2.48
CA MET A 85 15.80 -1.32 2.46
C MET A 85 15.98 0.01 3.17
N ALA A 86 15.43 1.07 2.57
CA ALA A 86 15.28 2.36 3.21
C ALA A 86 14.08 2.33 4.16
N ILE A 87 14.33 2.53 5.45
CA ILE A 87 13.32 2.55 6.51
C ILE A 87 13.35 3.87 7.27
N ALA A 88 12.23 4.24 7.88
CA ALA A 88 12.11 5.41 8.75
C ALA A 88 11.16 5.10 9.92
N PRO A 89 11.17 5.89 11.00
CA PRO A 89 10.12 5.82 12.01
C PRO A 89 8.77 6.08 11.34
N THR A 90 7.74 5.38 11.81
CA THR A 90 6.38 5.55 11.31
C THR A 90 5.52 6.25 12.36
N ASP A 91 4.47 6.92 11.91
CA ASP A 91 3.36 7.41 12.74
C ASP A 91 2.22 6.38 12.84
N MET A 92 2.39 5.21 12.20
CA MET A 92 1.37 4.16 12.17
C MET A 92 1.06 3.68 13.58
N ASP A 93 -0.21 3.82 13.98
CA ASP A 93 -0.74 3.50 15.32
C ASP A 93 -0.20 4.37 16.45
N ASN A 94 0.16 5.64 16.16
CA ASN A 94 0.73 6.56 17.15
C ASN A 94 1.98 5.98 17.85
N THR A 95 2.79 5.23 17.11
CA THR A 95 4.08 4.75 17.59
C THR A 95 4.93 5.92 18.09
N ASP A 96 5.66 5.71 19.20
CA ASP A 96 6.57 6.73 19.72
C ASP A 96 7.70 6.97 18.72
N TYR A 97 7.54 8.04 17.94
CA TYR A 97 8.44 8.44 16.88
C TYR A 97 9.85 8.70 17.41
N ASN A 98 9.94 9.39 18.55
CA ASN A 98 11.21 9.79 19.16
C ASN A 98 11.94 8.60 19.77
N GLU A 99 11.22 7.70 20.43
CA GLU A 99 11.80 6.46 20.95
C GLU A 99 12.28 5.56 19.81
N THR A 100 11.49 5.48 18.73
CA THR A 100 11.87 4.72 17.54
C THR A 100 13.15 5.28 16.92
N MET A 101 13.26 6.60 16.71
CA MET A 101 14.50 7.22 16.24
C MET A 101 15.72 6.84 17.10
N LYS A 102 15.59 6.89 18.43
CA LYS A 102 16.67 6.51 19.35
C LYS A 102 17.09 5.04 19.17
N VAL A 103 16.13 4.11 19.09
CA VAL A 103 16.42 2.67 18.88
C VAL A 103 17.07 2.41 17.52
N LEU A 104 16.65 3.17 16.50
CA LEU A 104 17.23 3.12 15.16
C LEU A 104 18.63 3.75 15.09
N GLY A 105 19.01 4.55 16.09
CA GLY A 105 20.28 5.28 16.11
C GLY A 105 20.29 6.49 15.17
N ILE A 106 19.12 7.03 14.84
CA ILE A 106 18.97 8.21 14.00
C ILE A 106 19.23 9.44 14.86
N GLN A 107 20.16 10.28 14.44
CA GLN A 107 20.37 11.60 15.05
C GLN A 107 19.36 12.56 14.44
N HIS A 108 18.57 13.22 15.28
CA HIS A 108 17.60 14.21 14.82
C HIS A 108 18.32 15.49 14.42
N GLU A 109 18.81 15.52 13.17
CA GLU A 109 19.21 16.76 12.54
C GLU A 109 17.97 17.37 11.88
N TYR A 110 17.74 18.67 12.05
CA TYR A 110 16.62 19.45 11.48
C TYR A 110 16.62 19.50 9.92
N ASN A 111 17.32 18.56 9.30
CA ASN A 111 17.55 18.38 7.87
C ASN A 111 16.54 17.39 7.27
N GLY A 112 15.74 16.71 8.10
CA GLY A 112 14.57 15.93 7.68
C GLY A 112 14.86 14.54 7.12
N GLU A 113 16.10 14.04 7.21
CA GLU A 113 16.44 12.69 6.77
C GLU A 113 16.37 11.67 7.92
N ASP A 114 15.15 11.31 8.32
CA ASP A 114 14.91 10.23 9.30
C ASP A 114 14.97 8.84 8.64
N THR A 115 15.76 8.69 7.58
CA THR A 115 15.84 7.47 6.77
C THR A 115 17.19 6.78 6.94
N ILE A 116 17.17 5.48 7.20
CA ILE A 116 18.38 4.64 7.24
C ILE A 116 18.23 3.45 6.29
N PHE A 117 19.36 2.87 5.89
CA PHE A 117 19.40 1.67 5.07
C PHE A 117 19.78 0.46 5.91
N VAL A 118 18.91 -0.55 5.94
CA VAL A 118 19.09 -1.78 6.72
C VAL A 118 19.07 -2.99 5.80
N PRO A 119 19.93 -4.01 6.01
CA PRO A 119 19.83 -5.25 5.27
C PRO A 119 18.41 -5.84 5.36
N ALA A 120 17.82 -6.20 4.22
CA ALA A 120 16.45 -6.71 4.18
C ALA A 120 16.25 -8.00 4.98
N LYS A 121 17.33 -8.79 5.17
CA LYS A 121 17.33 -10.01 5.99
C LYS A 121 17.12 -9.75 7.49
N ASP A 122 17.34 -8.51 7.94
CA ASP A 122 17.17 -8.11 9.34
C ASP A 122 15.77 -7.49 9.58
N LEU A 123 14.89 -7.48 8.57
CA LEU A 123 13.55 -6.91 8.61
C LEU A 123 12.49 -8.01 8.53
N ASP A 124 11.51 -7.96 9.44
CA ASP A 124 10.29 -8.74 9.31
C ASP A 124 9.26 -7.91 8.55
N PHE A 125 8.86 -8.34 7.35
CA PHE A 125 7.99 -7.56 6.47
C PHE A 125 6.51 -7.84 6.71
N TYR A 126 5.70 -6.78 6.71
CA TYR A 126 4.26 -6.87 6.86
C TYR A 126 3.52 -6.02 5.83
N GLU A 127 2.29 -6.41 5.52
CA GLU A 127 1.34 -5.63 4.75
C GLU A 127 0.09 -5.37 5.61
N ARG A 128 -0.15 -4.10 5.94
CA ARG A 128 -1.40 -3.70 6.58
C ARG A 128 -2.46 -3.43 5.54
N VAL A 129 -3.63 -4.02 5.70
CA VAL A 129 -4.79 -3.84 4.83
C VAL A 129 -5.91 -3.14 5.60
N LYS A 130 -6.31 -1.95 5.14
CA LYS A 130 -7.46 -1.21 5.67
C LYS A 130 -8.60 -1.29 4.66
N TYR A 131 -9.77 -1.77 5.08
CA TYR A 131 -10.96 -1.91 4.24
C TYR A 131 -11.95 -0.77 4.50
N TYR A 132 -12.49 -0.23 3.42
CA TYR A 132 -13.38 0.92 3.42
C TYR A 132 -14.63 0.61 2.61
N ASP A 133 -15.77 1.08 3.10
CA ASP A 133 -16.99 1.14 2.29
C ASP A 133 -16.73 2.08 1.11
N LYS A 134 -17.11 1.63 -0.08
CA LYS A 134 -16.88 2.34 -1.33
C LYS A 134 -17.52 3.73 -1.39
N TYR A 135 -18.72 3.91 -0.83
CA TYR A 135 -19.37 5.23 -0.82
C TYR A 135 -18.70 6.16 0.19
N GLY A 136 -18.41 5.67 1.39
CA GLY A 136 -17.67 6.43 2.40
C GLY A 136 -16.29 6.87 1.90
N TYR A 137 -15.57 5.98 1.21
CA TYR A 137 -14.26 6.30 0.66
C TYR A 137 -14.32 7.37 -0.43
N PHE A 138 -15.25 7.25 -1.38
CA PHE A 138 -15.41 8.25 -2.45
C PHE A 138 -15.84 9.62 -1.91
N ASN A 139 -16.66 9.65 -0.86
CA ASN A 139 -17.10 10.88 -0.21
C ASN A 139 -16.03 11.51 0.71
N GLY A 140 -14.86 10.87 0.87
CA GLY A 140 -13.77 11.37 1.72
C GLY A 140 -14.05 11.31 3.23
N THR A 141 -15.17 10.72 3.65
CA THR A 141 -15.62 10.64 5.04
C THR A 141 -15.48 9.26 5.65
N GLY A 142 -15.18 8.25 4.82
CA GLY A 142 -15.10 6.85 5.22
C GLY A 142 -13.91 6.55 6.11
N LYS A 143 -14.16 6.15 7.36
CA LYS A 143 -13.18 5.45 8.20
C LYS A 143 -13.09 3.99 7.75
N PRO A 144 -11.93 3.33 7.93
CA PRO A 144 -11.84 1.91 7.65
C PRO A 144 -12.73 1.14 8.63
N TYR A 145 -13.55 0.21 8.13
CA TYR A 145 -14.39 -0.64 8.97
C TYR A 145 -13.67 -1.91 9.44
N LYS A 146 -12.53 -2.24 8.81
CA LYS A 146 -11.71 -3.41 9.14
C LYS A 146 -10.24 -3.10 8.86
N VAL A 147 -9.35 -3.58 9.73
CA VAL A 147 -7.90 -3.51 9.57
C VAL A 147 -7.34 -4.90 9.80
N GLU A 148 -6.49 -5.38 8.90
CA GLU A 148 -5.79 -6.66 9.01
C GLU A 148 -4.31 -6.46 8.75
N ASP A 149 -3.47 -7.17 9.49
CA ASP A 149 -2.03 -7.23 9.24
C ASP A 149 -1.68 -8.60 8.69
N TYR A 150 -0.79 -8.63 7.69
CA TYR A 150 -0.29 -9.86 7.09
C TYR A 150 1.22 -9.89 7.20
N HIS A 151 1.76 -10.95 7.80
CA HIS A 151 3.19 -11.24 7.76
C HIS A 151 3.56 -11.71 6.34
N VAL A 152 4.59 -11.10 5.76
CA VAL A 152 5.03 -11.37 4.40
C VAL A 152 6.36 -12.11 4.42
N ILE A 153 6.32 -13.37 4.02
CA ILE A 153 7.49 -14.24 3.96
C ILE A 153 7.91 -14.42 2.50
N ILE A 154 9.20 -14.23 2.24
CA ILE A 154 9.81 -14.52 0.96
C ILE A 154 10.29 -15.97 0.98
N LYS A 155 9.72 -16.81 0.11
CA LYS A 155 10.11 -18.22 -0.02
C LYS A 155 10.15 -18.60 -1.49
N ASP A 156 11.21 -19.26 -1.94
CA ASP A 156 11.37 -19.76 -3.31
C ASP A 156 11.16 -18.70 -4.41
N GLY A 157 11.48 -17.43 -4.13
CA GLY A 157 11.27 -16.34 -5.08
C GLY A 157 9.82 -15.83 -5.17
N GLU A 158 8.96 -16.21 -4.22
CA GLU A 158 7.57 -15.76 -4.11
C GLU A 158 7.27 -15.06 -2.78
N LEU A 159 6.22 -14.23 -2.76
CA LEU A 159 5.71 -13.56 -1.56
C LEU A 159 4.49 -14.31 -1.02
N HIS A 160 4.62 -14.87 0.18
CA HIS A 160 3.53 -15.52 0.90
C HIS A 160 3.02 -14.60 2.02
N ARG A 161 1.69 -14.46 2.11
CA ARG A 161 1.02 -13.58 3.08
C ARG A 161 0.26 -14.42 4.08
N TYR A 162 0.58 -14.25 5.36
CA TYR A 162 -0.05 -14.95 6.47
C TYR A 162 -0.75 -13.93 7.36
N LYS A 163 -2.07 -14.08 7.53
CA LYS A 163 -2.83 -13.18 8.40
C LYS A 163 -2.31 -13.30 9.83
N VAL A 164 -2.07 -12.16 10.47
CA VAL A 164 -1.75 -12.06 11.90
C VAL A 164 -3.06 -12.05 12.68
N GLU A 165 -3.13 -12.87 13.74
CA GLU A 165 -4.29 -12.94 14.65
C GLU A 165 -4.32 -11.79 15.65
#